data_AF-N0BKM7-F1
#
_entry.id   AF-N0BKM7-F1
#
_cell.length_a   1.000
_cell.length_b   1.000
_cell.length_c   1.000
_cell.angle_alpha   90.00
_cell.angle_beta   90.00
_cell.angle_gamma   90.00
#
_symmetry.space_group_name_H-M   'P 1'
#
loop_
_entity.id
_entity.type
_entity.pdbx_description
1 polymer ?
#
loop_
_entity_poly.entity_id
_entity_poly.type
_entity_poly.pdbx_seq_one_letter_code
_entity_poly.pdbx_strand_id
1 'polypeptide(L)'
;MIDNNEKLEKFDGKKYVGIISLVFIIAIFFGYVSSSLQPDQSEKFIESVFESLSFIDFNNPLEVFMIIFLNNSSKAFIAMVAGFFFGIFPVSFVFLNGYIIGVIIYVKGSELGILRVAVSLLPHGILEIPAVIIASAYGLYLGKLFYLRVFRSRSIDMKLAMKEFIKKFITVIIPILLIAALIETFVTPYLIYRFS
;
A
#
# COMPACT_ATOMS: atom_id res chain seq x y z
N MET A 1 -24.52 -14.88 -33.51
CA MET A 1 -23.23 -15.39 -33.01
C MET A 1 -22.39 -14.18 -32.66
N ILE A 2 -22.22 -13.87 -31.37
CA ILE A 2 -21.31 -12.81 -30.91
C ILE A 2 -19.93 -13.46 -30.85
N ASP A 3 -18.98 -12.88 -31.59
CA ASP A 3 -17.58 -13.30 -31.57
C ASP A 3 -17.03 -13.17 -30.14
N ASN A 4 -16.81 -14.30 -29.49
CA ASN A 4 -16.47 -14.41 -28.07
C ASN A 4 -14.97 -14.26 -27.79
N ASN A 5 -14.19 -13.69 -28.72
CA ASN A 5 -12.73 -13.65 -28.64
C ASN A 5 -12.14 -12.23 -28.64
N GLU A 6 -12.78 -11.24 -28.00
CA GLU A 6 -12.01 -10.09 -27.50
C GLU A 6 -11.09 -10.60 -26.37
N LYS A 7 -9.87 -11.02 -26.76
CA LYS A 7 -8.80 -11.34 -25.83
C LYS A 7 -8.69 -10.19 -24.84
N LEU A 8 -8.80 -10.52 -23.54
CA LEU A 8 -8.50 -9.61 -22.45
C LEU A 8 -7.23 -8.82 -22.81
N GLU A 9 -7.35 -7.48 -22.81
CA GLU A 9 -6.19 -6.62 -23.01
C GLU A 9 -5.10 -7.09 -22.05
N LYS A 10 -3.87 -7.25 -22.55
CA LYS A 10 -2.79 -7.75 -21.70
C LYS A 10 -2.50 -6.69 -20.64
N PHE A 11 -2.47 -7.09 -19.38
CA PHE A 11 -2.08 -6.19 -18.29
C PHE A 11 -0.68 -5.62 -18.56
N ASP A 12 -0.61 -4.32 -18.81
CA ASP A 12 0.64 -3.57 -18.89
C ASP A 12 1.08 -3.16 -17.47
N GLY A 13 1.70 -4.10 -16.77
CA GLY A 13 2.10 -3.90 -15.38
C GLY A 13 3.00 -2.68 -15.19
N LYS A 14 3.90 -2.38 -16.14
CA LYS A 14 4.82 -1.25 -16.04
C LYS A 14 4.05 0.08 -16.02
N LYS A 15 3.03 0.21 -16.88
CA LYS A 15 2.20 1.41 -16.94
C LYS A 15 1.44 1.65 -15.63
N TYR A 16 0.69 0.67 -15.15
CA TYR A 16 -0.15 0.88 -13.94
C TYR A 16 0.69 1.02 -12.68
N VAL A 17 1.78 0.25 -12.55
CA VAL A 17 2.75 0.45 -11.46
C VAL A 17 3.34 1.86 -11.53
N GLY A 18 3.75 2.34 -12.72
CA GLY A 18 4.26 3.70 -12.87
C GLY A 18 3.27 4.79 -12.45
N ILE A 19 1.99 4.66 -12.83
CA ILE A 19 0.93 5.60 -12.42
C ILE A 19 0.77 5.59 -10.89
N ILE A 20 0.65 4.41 -10.29
CA ILE A 20 0.43 4.28 -8.85
C ILE A 20 1.66 4.76 -8.06
N SER A 21 2.88 4.46 -8.52
CA SER A 21 4.10 4.99 -7.91
C SER A 21 4.17 6.51 -7.98
N LEU A 22 3.73 7.12 -9.08
CA LEU A 22 3.68 8.58 -9.20
C LEU A 22 2.68 9.18 -8.21
N VAL A 23 1.48 8.60 -8.09
CA VAL A 23 0.48 9.01 -7.08
C VAL A 23 1.09 8.93 -5.67
N PHE A 24 1.79 7.84 -5.37
CA PHE A 24 2.44 7.63 -4.07
C PHE A 24 3.50 8.71 -3.77
N ILE A 25 4.38 9.01 -4.73
CA ILE A 25 5.42 10.04 -4.58
C ILE A 25 4.81 11.43 -4.39
N ILE A 26 3.79 11.76 -5.19
CA ILE A 26 3.05 13.03 -5.04
C ILE A 26 2.42 13.10 -3.65
N ALA A 27 1.83 12.01 -3.17
CA ALA A 27 1.22 11.98 -1.85
C ALA A 27 2.22 12.18 -0.72
N ILE A 28 3.42 11.58 -0.80
CA ILE A 28 4.51 11.84 0.16
C ILE A 28 4.85 13.33 0.18
N PHE A 29 5.05 13.93 -0.99
CA PHE A 29 5.34 15.37 -1.09
C PHE A 29 4.22 16.20 -0.48
N PHE A 30 2.95 15.89 -0.79
CA PHE A 30 1.80 16.57 -0.21
C PHE A 30 1.75 16.45 1.30
N GLY A 31 1.95 15.25 1.86
CA GLY A 31 1.98 15.01 3.31
C GLY A 31 3.07 15.82 4.01
N TYR A 32 4.28 15.82 3.43
CA TYR A 32 5.40 16.59 3.97
C TYR A 32 5.12 18.11 3.95
N VAL A 33 4.62 18.64 2.83
CA VAL A 33 4.30 20.07 2.68
C VAL A 33 3.13 20.48 3.56
N SER A 34 2.08 19.67 3.67
CA SER A 34 0.97 19.98 4.58
C SER A 34 1.44 20.02 6.03
N SER A 35 2.35 19.14 6.42
CA SER A 35 2.91 19.12 7.77
C SER A 35 3.83 20.31 8.05
N SER A 36 4.55 20.82 7.06
CA SER A 36 5.33 22.05 7.25
C SER A 36 4.49 23.31 7.41
N LEU A 37 3.28 23.33 6.84
CA LEU A 37 2.33 24.42 7.02
C LEU A 37 1.57 24.34 8.36
N GLN A 38 1.37 23.13 8.89
CA GLN A 38 0.59 22.88 10.11
C GLN A 38 1.26 21.82 11.01
N PRO A 39 2.41 22.14 11.66
CA PRO A 39 3.18 21.19 12.46
C PRO A 39 2.39 20.61 13.64
N ASP A 40 1.79 21.47 14.48
CA ASP A 40 1.06 21.06 15.69
C ASP A 40 -0.10 20.09 15.40
N GLN A 41 -0.78 20.26 14.25
CA GLN A 41 -1.86 19.36 13.84
C GLN A 41 -1.31 18.01 13.36
N SER A 42 -0.15 18.03 12.70
CA SER A 42 0.51 16.82 12.21
C SER A 42 1.07 15.98 13.36
N GLU A 43 1.62 16.61 14.40
CA GLU A 43 2.04 15.94 15.63
C GLU A 43 0.87 15.23 16.31
N LYS A 44 -0.24 15.94 16.55
CA LYS A 44 -1.47 15.35 17.12
C LYS A 44 -2.03 14.22 16.27
N PHE A 45 -1.99 14.36 14.95
CA PHE A 45 -2.40 13.29 14.04
C PHE A 45 -1.54 12.04 14.24
N ILE A 46 -0.22 12.18 14.29
CA ILE A 46 0.70 11.06 14.52
C ILE A 46 0.49 10.43 15.90
N GLU A 47 0.30 11.24 16.95
CA GLU A 47 -0.05 10.76 18.29
C GLU A 47 -1.33 9.92 18.28
N SER A 48 -2.38 10.38 17.58
CA SER A 48 -3.63 9.63 17.47
C SER A 48 -3.47 8.30 16.73
N VAL A 49 -2.57 8.23 15.73
CA VAL A 49 -2.23 6.99 15.04
C VAL A 49 -1.52 6.03 16.00
N PHE A 50 -0.56 6.51 16.80
CA PHE A 50 0.11 5.68 17.80
C PHE A 50 -0.82 5.21 18.92
N GLU A 51 -1.68 6.09 19.42
CA GLU A 51 -2.69 5.75 20.42
C GLU A 51 -3.64 4.67 19.87
N SER A 52 -4.03 4.77 18.60
CA SER A 52 -4.83 3.76 17.93
C SER A 52 -4.12 2.41 17.81
N LEU A 53 -2.79 2.34 17.95
CA LEU A 53 -2.02 1.09 17.92
C LEU A 53 -1.67 0.57 19.32
N SER A 54 -1.97 1.33 20.38
CA SER A 54 -1.65 0.96 21.78
C SER A 54 -2.36 -0.30 22.28
N PHE A 55 -3.39 -0.77 21.57
CA PHE A 55 -4.07 -2.05 21.86
C PHE A 55 -3.21 -3.27 21.49
N ILE A 56 -2.15 -3.11 20.70
CA ILE A 56 -1.27 -4.19 20.29
C ILE A 56 -0.34 -4.53 21.44
N ASP A 57 -0.43 -5.75 21.96
CA ASP A 57 0.54 -6.25 22.93
C ASP A 57 1.86 -6.60 22.24
N PHE A 58 2.86 -5.73 22.40
CA PHE A 58 4.18 -5.93 21.82
C PHE A 58 5.03 -7.00 22.54
N ASN A 59 4.52 -7.62 23.61
CA ASN A 59 5.23 -8.67 24.34
C ASN A 59 5.22 -10.04 23.63
N ASN A 60 4.33 -10.24 22.65
CA ASN A 60 4.25 -11.46 21.87
C ASN A 60 4.61 -11.20 20.40
N PRO A 61 5.88 -11.41 20.00
CA PRO A 61 6.32 -11.16 18.62
C PRO A 61 5.50 -11.90 17.57
N LEU A 62 5.05 -13.13 17.86
CA LEU A 62 4.23 -13.90 16.91
C LEU A 62 2.86 -13.26 16.67
N GLU A 63 2.26 -12.68 17.71
CA GLU A 63 0.99 -11.96 17.61
C GLU A 63 1.15 -10.67 16.81
N VAL A 64 2.18 -9.88 17.11
CA VAL A 64 2.53 -8.67 16.36
C VAL A 64 2.76 -8.98 14.88
N PHE A 65 3.53 -10.02 14.59
CA PHE A 65 3.76 -10.50 13.22
C PHE A 65 2.46 -10.85 12.50
N MET A 66 1.58 -11.62 13.14
CA MET A 66 0.29 -12.01 12.56
C MET A 66 -0.60 -10.80 12.30
N ILE A 67 -0.65 -9.85 13.23
CA ILE A 67 -1.42 -8.61 13.09
C ILE A 67 -0.92 -7.80 11.89
N ILE A 68 0.38 -7.56 11.79
CA ILE A 68 1.00 -6.81 10.68
C ILE A 68 0.72 -7.53 9.35
N PHE A 69 1.03 -8.82 9.27
CA PHE A 69 0.88 -9.60 8.06
C PHE A 69 -0.57 -9.62 7.57
N LEU A 70 -1.53 -9.90 8.46
CA LEU A 70 -2.95 -9.97 8.11
C LEU A 70 -3.53 -8.60 7.76
N ASN A 71 -3.15 -7.54 8.48
CA ASN A 71 -3.60 -6.19 8.18
C ASN A 71 -3.14 -5.76 6.78
N ASN A 72 -1.85 -5.92 6.48
CA ASN A 72 -1.30 -5.49 5.21
C ASN A 72 -1.80 -6.35 4.05
N SER A 73 -1.92 -7.66 4.25
CA SER A 73 -2.51 -8.57 3.26
C SER A 73 -3.97 -8.21 2.99
N SER A 74 -4.76 -7.95 4.03
CA SER A 74 -6.18 -7.58 3.88
C SER A 74 -6.33 -6.24 3.17
N LYS A 75 -5.58 -5.20 3.58
CA LYS A 75 -5.61 -3.89 2.94
C LYS A 75 -5.20 -3.96 1.46
N ALA A 76 -4.12 -4.68 1.14
CA ALA A 76 -3.68 -4.88 -0.24
C ALA A 76 -4.72 -5.65 -1.08
N PHE A 77 -5.33 -6.69 -0.51
CA PHE A 77 -6.39 -7.45 -1.18
C PHE A 77 -7.62 -6.58 -1.46
N ILE A 78 -8.07 -5.80 -0.47
CA ILE A 78 -9.18 -4.87 -0.62
C ILE A 78 -8.85 -3.83 -1.68
N ALA A 79 -7.64 -3.23 -1.66
CA ALA A 79 -7.22 -2.27 -2.68
C ALA A 79 -7.29 -2.84 -4.10
N MET A 80 -6.88 -4.11 -4.27
CA MET A 80 -6.93 -4.80 -5.55
C MET A 80 -8.38 -5.07 -6.01
N VAL A 81 -9.25 -5.58 -5.13
CA VAL A 81 -10.62 -5.99 -5.51
C VAL A 81 -11.59 -4.81 -5.58
N ALA A 82 -11.47 -3.84 -4.67
CA ALA A 82 -12.26 -2.62 -4.66
C ALA A 82 -11.93 -1.68 -5.86
N GLY A 83 -10.90 -2.02 -6.63
CA GLY A 83 -10.64 -1.42 -7.94
C GLY A 83 -11.84 -1.45 -8.89
N PHE A 84 -12.78 -2.39 -8.72
CA PHE A 84 -14.05 -2.42 -9.46
C PHE A 84 -14.81 -1.09 -9.41
N PHE A 85 -14.67 -0.29 -8.34
CA PHE A 85 -15.19 1.08 -8.26
C PHE A 85 -14.32 2.08 -9.04
N PHE A 86 -14.12 1.82 -10.35
CA PHE A 86 -13.39 2.67 -11.29
C PHE A 86 -11.94 2.99 -10.92
N GLY A 87 -11.31 2.18 -10.07
CA GLY A 87 -9.94 2.40 -9.60
C GLY A 87 -9.80 3.55 -8.60
N ILE A 88 -10.91 4.13 -8.13
CA ILE A 88 -10.88 5.23 -7.14
C ILE A 88 -10.27 4.74 -5.83
N PHE A 89 -10.76 3.62 -5.32
CA PHE A 89 -10.30 3.06 -4.05
C PHE A 89 -8.79 2.78 -4.02
N PRO A 90 -8.17 2.04 -4.98
CA PRO A 90 -6.73 1.80 -4.96
C PRO A 90 -5.90 3.09 -5.07
N VAL A 91 -6.36 4.09 -5.83
CA VAL A 91 -5.67 5.39 -5.93
C VAL A 91 -5.73 6.12 -4.58
N SER A 92 -6.91 6.24 -3.96
CA SER A 92 -7.07 6.86 -2.64
C SER A 92 -6.29 6.12 -1.57
N PHE A 93 -6.28 4.78 -1.60
CA PHE A 93 -5.53 3.96 -0.66
C PHE A 93 -4.03 4.25 -0.74
N VAL A 94 -3.45 4.25 -1.94
CA VAL A 94 -2.02 4.56 -2.12
C VAL A 94 -1.72 6.02 -1.78
N PHE A 95 -2.60 6.95 -2.12
CA PHE A 95 -2.46 8.34 -1.74
C PHE A 95 -2.40 8.50 -0.21
N LEU A 96 -3.33 7.91 0.54
CA LEU A 96 -3.33 7.99 2.00
C LEU A 96 -2.06 7.37 2.62
N ASN A 97 -1.60 6.23 2.12
CA ASN A 97 -0.35 5.62 2.60
C ASN A 97 0.86 6.52 2.33
N GLY A 98 0.96 7.10 1.12
CA GLY A 98 2.04 8.02 0.79
C GLY A 98 1.98 9.31 1.63
N TYR A 99 0.78 9.86 1.81
CA TYR A 99 0.54 11.04 2.63
C TYR A 99 1.01 10.82 4.08
N ILE A 100 0.59 9.72 4.73
CA ILE A 100 1.00 9.40 6.10
C ILE A 100 2.52 9.29 6.21
N ILE A 101 3.19 8.66 5.24
CA ILE A 101 4.66 8.60 5.21
C ILE A 101 5.27 9.99 5.11
N GLY A 102 4.73 10.87 4.27
CA GLY A 102 5.15 12.28 4.18
C GLY A 102 5.04 13.03 5.51
N VAL A 103 3.93 12.83 6.23
CA VAL A 103 3.71 13.39 7.57
C VAL A 103 4.74 12.87 8.57
N ILE A 104 4.98 11.54 8.61
CA ILE A 104 5.97 10.94 9.52
C ILE A 104 7.37 11.47 9.22
N ILE A 105 7.76 11.59 7.95
CA ILE A 105 9.06 12.14 7.54
C ILE A 105 9.24 13.56 8.08
N TYR A 106 8.20 14.40 8.02
CA TYR A 106 8.28 15.75 8.56
C TYR A 106 8.36 15.76 10.09
N VAL A 107 7.37 15.16 10.76
CA VAL A 107 7.20 15.21 12.22
C VAL A 107 8.38 14.58 12.94
N LYS A 108 8.83 13.40 12.50
CA LYS A 108 9.97 12.72 13.14
C LYS A 108 11.31 13.24 12.63
N GLY A 109 11.33 13.86 11.44
CA GLY A 109 12.54 14.34 10.80
C GLY A 109 13.21 15.47 11.57
N SER A 110 12.41 16.35 12.17
CA SER A 110 12.85 17.43 13.04
C SER A 110 13.43 16.94 14.38
N GLU A 111 12.87 15.86 14.95
CA GLU A 111 13.25 15.33 16.27
C GLU A 111 14.50 14.44 16.24
N LEU A 112 14.58 13.53 15.26
CA LEU A 112 15.58 12.44 15.23
C LEU A 112 16.64 12.63 14.13
N GLY A 113 16.44 13.59 13.23
CA GLY A 113 17.20 13.73 11.99
C GLY A 113 16.74 12.75 10.91
N ILE A 114 16.76 13.20 9.65
CA ILE A 114 16.19 12.48 8.49
C ILE A 114 16.71 11.03 8.34
N LEU A 115 17.96 10.78 8.74
CA LEU A 115 18.61 9.47 8.68
C LEU A 115 18.02 8.47 9.68
N ARG A 116 17.68 8.90 10.89
CA ARG A 116 17.08 8.01 11.90
C ARG A 116 15.62 7.71 11.58
N VAL A 117 14.91 8.70 11.05
CA VAL A 117 13.54 8.54 10.56
C VAL A 117 13.48 7.57 9.39
N ALA A 118 14.41 7.70 8.46
CA ALA A 118 14.59 6.72 7.41
C ALA A 118 14.84 5.34 8.01
N VAL A 119 15.72 5.17 9.00
CA VAL A 119 15.97 3.86 9.66
C VAL A 119 14.74 3.30 10.38
N SER A 120 13.92 4.13 11.01
CA SER A 120 12.67 3.69 11.66
C SER A 120 11.54 3.37 10.67
N LEU A 121 11.49 4.05 9.51
CA LEU A 121 10.50 3.81 8.45
C LEU A 121 10.93 2.73 7.44
N LEU A 122 12.23 2.51 7.27
CA LEU A 122 12.85 1.55 6.35
C LEU A 122 12.26 0.13 6.49
N PRO A 123 12.06 -0.43 7.70
CA PRO A 123 11.53 -1.77 7.83
C PRO A 123 10.07 -1.91 7.38
N HIS A 124 9.24 -0.89 7.60
CA HIS A 124 7.85 -0.89 7.14
C HIS A 124 7.75 -0.64 5.63
N GLY A 125 8.61 0.22 5.07
CA GLY A 125 8.43 0.74 3.72
C GLY A 125 9.01 -0.12 2.58
N ILE A 126 10.15 -0.80 2.77
CA ILE A 126 10.91 -1.34 1.62
C ILE A 126 10.16 -2.44 0.87
N LEU A 127 9.48 -3.32 1.60
CA LEU A 127 8.78 -4.46 0.98
C LEU A 127 7.26 -4.24 0.93
N GLU A 128 6.67 -3.62 1.94
CA GLU A 128 5.23 -3.35 1.96
C GLU A 128 4.81 -2.38 0.84
N ILE A 129 5.55 -1.29 0.62
CA ILE A 129 5.19 -0.29 -0.38
C ILE A 129 5.17 -0.90 -1.80
N PRO A 130 6.20 -1.65 -2.25
CA PRO A 130 6.11 -2.36 -3.53
C PRO A 130 4.90 -3.30 -3.62
N ALA A 131 4.59 -4.05 -2.55
CA ALA A 131 3.45 -4.95 -2.54
C ALA A 131 2.11 -4.19 -2.68
N VAL A 132 1.95 -3.08 -1.96
CA VAL A 132 0.78 -2.19 -2.01
C VAL A 132 0.64 -1.52 -3.38
N ILE A 133 1.75 -1.04 -3.97
CA ILE A 133 1.77 -0.44 -5.30
C ILE A 133 1.35 -1.48 -6.35
N ILE A 134 1.90 -2.69 -6.30
CA ILE A 134 1.54 -3.78 -7.23
C ILE A 134 0.06 -4.13 -7.07
N ALA A 135 -0.43 -4.32 -5.84
CA ALA A 135 -1.84 -4.63 -5.57
C ALA A 135 -2.78 -3.55 -6.13
N SER A 136 -2.44 -2.29 -5.88
CA SER A 136 -3.22 -1.13 -6.32
C SER A 136 -3.14 -0.91 -7.83
N ALA A 137 -2.03 -1.29 -8.48
CA ALA A 137 -1.92 -1.31 -9.94
C ALA A 137 -2.87 -2.32 -10.58
N TYR A 138 -2.99 -3.53 -10.00
CA TYR A 138 -4.01 -4.50 -10.42
C TYR A 138 -5.43 -3.97 -10.15
N GLY A 139 -5.66 -3.29 -9.02
CA GLY A 139 -6.95 -2.65 -8.72
C GLY A 139 -7.32 -1.54 -9.71
N LEU A 140 -6.39 -0.65 -10.04
CA LEU A 140 -6.60 0.39 -11.05
C LEU A 140 -6.92 -0.23 -12.42
N TYR A 141 -6.22 -1.31 -12.77
CA TYR A 141 -6.52 -2.05 -13.99
C TYR A 141 -7.90 -2.72 -13.96
N LEU A 142 -8.31 -3.29 -12.82
CA LEU A 142 -9.66 -3.83 -12.63
C LEU A 142 -10.72 -2.76 -12.88
N GLY A 143 -10.50 -1.54 -12.39
CA GLY A 143 -11.38 -0.39 -12.62
C GLY A 143 -11.51 -0.02 -14.08
N LYS A 144 -10.41 -0.05 -14.84
CA LYS A 144 -10.44 0.15 -16.30
C LYS A 144 -11.25 -0.95 -16.99
N LEU A 145 -11.02 -2.22 -16.66
CA LEU A 145 -11.75 -3.35 -17.25
C LEU A 145 -13.25 -3.24 -16.97
N PHE A 146 -13.62 -2.88 -15.74
CA PHE A 146 -15.01 -2.66 -15.38
C PHE A 146 -15.63 -1.50 -16.17
N TYR A 147 -14.94 -0.36 -16.25
CA TYR A 147 -15.38 0.79 -17.05
C TYR A 147 -15.61 0.43 -18.52
N LEU A 148 -14.66 -0.29 -19.14
CA LEU A 148 -14.80 -0.72 -20.53
C LEU A 148 -15.97 -1.69 -20.73
N ARG A 149 -16.20 -2.60 -19.79
CA ARG A 149 -17.32 -3.54 -19.86
C ARG A 149 -18.66 -2.84 -19.74
N VAL A 150 -18.81 -1.92 -18.78
CA VAL A 150 -20.10 -1.27 -18.48
C VAL A 150 -20.41 -0.13 -19.45
N PHE A 151 -19.45 0.76 -19.73
CA PHE A 151 -19.70 2.00 -20.48
C PHE A 151 -19.30 1.92 -21.95
N ARG A 152 -18.50 0.92 -22.34
CA ARG A 152 -18.06 0.74 -23.73
C ARG A 152 -18.54 -0.58 -24.34
N SER A 153 -19.41 -1.30 -23.62
CA SER A 153 -20.04 -2.57 -24.05
C SER A 153 -19.04 -3.62 -24.57
N ARG A 154 -17.79 -3.60 -24.06
CA ARG A 154 -16.78 -4.58 -24.44
C ARG A 154 -17.05 -5.93 -23.77
N SER A 155 -16.83 -7.01 -24.51
CA SER A 155 -16.99 -8.37 -23.99
C SER A 155 -15.75 -8.76 -23.18
N ILE A 156 -15.74 -8.41 -21.90
CA ILE A 156 -14.61 -8.68 -20.99
C ILE A 156 -15.00 -9.77 -19.99
N ASP A 157 -14.24 -10.87 -19.99
CA ASP A 157 -14.37 -11.92 -18.97
C ASP A 157 -13.74 -11.50 -17.64
N MET A 158 -14.57 -10.89 -16.78
CA MET A 158 -14.17 -10.45 -15.44
C MET A 158 -13.81 -11.63 -14.51
N LYS A 159 -14.35 -12.83 -14.75
CA LYS A 159 -14.00 -14.02 -13.93
C LYS A 159 -12.58 -14.45 -14.22
N LEU A 160 -12.20 -14.49 -15.50
CA LEU A 160 -10.83 -14.80 -15.91
C LEU A 160 -9.84 -13.76 -15.39
N ALA A 161 -10.17 -12.47 -15.51
CA ALA A 161 -9.34 -11.39 -14.96
C ALA A 161 -9.13 -11.53 -13.44
N MET A 162 -10.21 -11.75 -12.68
CA MET A 162 -10.14 -11.91 -11.23
C MET A 162 -9.32 -13.14 -10.83
N LYS A 163 -9.43 -14.26 -11.56
CA LYS A 163 -8.62 -15.46 -11.32
C LYS A 163 -7.13 -15.17 -11.48
N GLU A 164 -6.74 -14.45 -12.53
CA GLU A 164 -5.34 -14.04 -12.73
C GLU A 164 -4.86 -13.08 -11.63
N PHE A 165 -5.72 -12.17 -11.16
CA PHE A 165 -5.36 -11.21 -10.10
C PHE A 165 -5.19 -11.91 -8.76
N ILE A 166 -6.09 -12.82 -8.38
CA ILE A 166 -5.96 -13.64 -7.17
C ILE A 166 -4.70 -14.50 -7.24
N LYS A 167 -4.41 -15.12 -8.40
CA LYS A 167 -3.17 -15.87 -8.60
C LYS A 167 -1.95 -14.98 -8.34
N LYS A 168 -1.90 -13.79 -8.93
CA LYS A 168 -0.81 -12.83 -8.71
C LYS A 168 -0.71 -12.36 -7.27
N PHE A 169 -1.84 -12.15 -6.60
CA PHE A 169 -1.88 -11.81 -5.19
C PHE A 169 -1.22 -12.88 -4.33
N ILE A 170 -1.58 -14.15 -4.54
CA ILE A 170 -1.02 -15.29 -3.80
C ILE A 170 0.46 -15.53 -4.17
N THR A 171 0.84 -15.42 -5.44
CA THR A 171 2.20 -15.79 -5.88
C THR A 171 3.24 -14.68 -5.75
N VAL A 172 2.81 -13.42 -5.60
CA VAL A 172 3.72 -12.27 -5.57
C VAL A 172 3.51 -11.40 -4.33
N ILE A 173 2.27 -10.93 -4.11
CA ILE A 173 1.99 -9.94 -3.06
C ILE A 173 2.11 -10.58 -1.67
N ILE A 174 1.49 -11.74 -1.45
CA ILE A 174 1.55 -12.46 -0.16
C ILE A 174 2.99 -12.79 0.26
N PRO A 175 3.85 -13.38 -0.58
CA PRO A 175 5.24 -13.63 -0.20
C PRO A 175 6.02 -12.37 0.20
N ILE A 176 5.82 -11.27 -0.53
CA ILE A 176 6.48 -10.00 -0.20
C ILE A 176 6.00 -9.49 1.16
N LEU A 177 4.69 -9.48 1.40
CA LEU A 177 4.10 -9.04 2.67
C LEU A 177 4.47 -9.93 3.85
N LEU A 178 4.63 -11.24 3.61
CA LEU A 178 5.10 -12.19 4.62
C LEU A 178 6.52 -11.86 5.06
N ILE A 179 7.42 -11.64 4.08
CA ILE A 179 8.81 -11.26 4.35
C ILE A 179 8.85 -9.88 5.03
N ALA A 180 8.00 -8.93 4.58
CA ALA A 180 7.89 -7.61 5.21
C ALA A 180 7.54 -7.73 6.70
N ALA A 181 6.48 -8.47 7.04
CA ALA A 181 6.07 -8.67 8.43
C ALA A 181 7.14 -9.40 9.26
N LEU A 182 7.86 -10.38 8.70
CA LEU A 182 8.98 -11.03 9.39
C LEU A 182 10.11 -10.04 9.72
N ILE A 183 10.51 -9.20 8.76
CA ILE A 183 11.52 -8.18 8.97
C ILE A 183 11.04 -7.17 10.02
N GLU A 184 9.80 -6.72 9.87
CA GLU A 184 9.17 -5.73 10.73
C GLU A 184 9.16 -6.17 12.20
N THR A 185 8.71 -7.40 12.46
CA THR A 185 8.61 -7.93 13.82
C THR A 185 9.96 -8.34 14.41
N PHE A 186 10.81 -9.04 13.66
CA PHE A 186 11.98 -9.72 14.24
C PHE A 186 13.30 -8.99 14.01
N VAL A 187 13.42 -8.17 12.96
CA VAL A 187 14.68 -7.51 12.59
C VAL A 187 14.68 -6.03 13.01
N THR A 188 13.55 -5.34 12.82
CA THR A 188 13.41 -3.91 13.14
C THR A 188 13.75 -3.55 14.58
N PRO A 189 13.25 -4.26 15.61
CA PRO A 189 13.53 -3.87 16.99
C PRO A 189 15.03 -3.95 17.30
N TYR A 190 15.73 -4.94 16.71
CA TYR A 190 17.18 -5.08 16.85
C TYR A 190 17.94 -3.92 16.19
N LEU A 191 17.51 -3.49 15.00
CA LEU A 191 18.11 -2.35 14.31
C LEU A 191 17.90 -1.06 15.10
N ILE A 192 16.68 -0.81 15.59
CA ILE A 192 16.37 0.37 16.40
C ILE A 192 17.26 0.39 17.66
N TYR A 193 17.31 -0.71 18.41
CA TYR A 193 18.14 -0.81 19.63
C TYR A 193 19.64 -0.57 19.36
N ARG A 194 20.13 -0.95 18.18
CA ARG A 194 21.56 -0.82 17.83
C ARG A 194 21.98 0.62 17.46
N PHE A 195 21.01 1.45 17.06
CA PHE A 195 21.22 2.82 16.56
C PHE A 195 20.57 3.93 17.42
N SER A 196 19.90 3.57 18.52
CA SER A 196 19.47 4.45 19.62
C SER A 196 20.56 4.63 20.67
#